data_AF-A0A517I3F4-F1
#
_entry.id   AF-A0A517I3F4-F1
#
_cell.length_a   1.000
_cell.length_b   1.000
_cell.length_c   1.000
_cell.angle_alpha   90.00
_cell.angle_beta   90.00
_cell.angle_gamma   90.00
#
_symmetry.space_group_name_H-M   'P 1'
#
loop_
_entity.id
_entity.type
_entity.pdbx_description
1 polymer ?
#
loop_
_entity_poly.entity_id
_entity_poly.type
_entity_poly.pdbx_seq_one_letter_code
_entity_poly.pdbx_strand_id
1 'polypeptide(L)'
;MTTLSFHHVTVLMDEAVAGLNIRPGGIYVDCTLGGAGHSSLIASKLTEGGRLIAIDQDDWALDNARERLASYMDRVTLVKSNFRHIKDIVRDLGLAGVDGILFDLGVSSPQLDEGERGFSYNADAPLDMRMDQQAPLSAYDIINEWDEEEIAKIIWLYGEEKFSRRIARQIVQQRKKQPIQTTGELVELIKEGIPAAARRTGPHPAKRTFQAIRIAVNDELDAFKEAVVDAIEVLNPEGRVSVITFHSLEDRICKQIYQDFSKGCTCPPAFPICTCGNKAVVKVITRKPILPSEEELEANKRARSAKLRVAEKL
;
A
#
# COMPACT_ATOMS: atom_id res chain seq x y z
N MET A 1 0.15 30.18 12.51
CA MET A 1 0.63 28.92 11.93
C MET A 1 -0.10 27.81 12.66
N THR A 2 -1.22 27.38 12.09
CA THR A 2 -2.03 26.29 12.64
C THR A 2 -1.30 24.99 12.29
N THR A 3 -0.72 24.35 13.29
CA THR A 3 -0.24 22.96 13.18
C THR A 3 -1.43 22.09 12.78
N LEU A 4 -1.47 21.65 11.52
CA LEU A 4 -2.34 20.58 11.08
C LEU A 4 -1.99 19.36 11.94
N SER A 5 -2.83 19.08 12.94
CA SER A 5 -2.63 17.94 13.83
C SER A 5 -2.72 16.65 13.02
N PHE A 6 -1.61 15.92 12.93
CA PHE A 6 -1.53 14.63 12.26
C PHE A 6 -2.45 13.62 12.98
N HIS A 7 -3.67 13.42 12.47
CA HIS A 7 -4.65 12.51 13.08
C HIS A 7 -4.80 11.24 12.24
N HIS A 8 -3.83 10.33 12.36
CA HIS A 8 -3.90 8.99 11.76
C HIS A 8 -4.26 7.96 12.82
N VAL A 9 -5.42 7.32 12.67
CA VAL A 9 -5.77 6.13 13.44
C VAL A 9 -5.17 4.93 12.71
N THR A 10 -4.24 4.25 13.37
CA THR A 10 -3.54 3.08 12.81
C THR A 10 -4.49 1.89 12.77
N VAL A 11 -4.60 1.26 11.60
CA VAL A 11 -5.52 0.15 11.38
C VAL A 11 -4.85 -1.17 11.76
N LEU A 12 -5.58 -2.06 12.45
CA LEU A 12 -5.08 -3.37 12.89
C LEU A 12 -3.72 -3.27 13.61
N MET A 13 -3.54 -2.22 14.43
CA MET A 13 -2.25 -1.87 15.02
C MET A 13 -1.68 -3.01 15.85
N ASP A 14 -2.47 -3.52 16.79
CA ASP A 14 -2.02 -4.55 17.72
C ASP A 14 -1.86 -5.90 17.00
N GLU A 15 -2.79 -6.26 16.11
CA GLU A 15 -2.75 -7.51 15.36
C GLU A 15 -1.56 -7.56 14.40
N ALA A 16 -1.28 -6.48 13.68
CA ALA A 16 -0.20 -6.43 12.72
C ALA A 16 1.18 -6.50 13.41
N VAL A 17 1.33 -5.81 14.55
CA VAL A 17 2.57 -5.86 15.35
C VAL A 17 2.71 -7.20 16.08
N ALA A 18 1.64 -7.76 16.62
CA ALA A 18 1.64 -9.13 17.16
C ALA A 18 2.00 -10.16 16.08
N GLY A 19 1.54 -9.91 14.85
CA GLY A 19 1.88 -10.69 13.67
C GLY A 19 3.39 -10.83 13.45
N LEU A 20 4.18 -9.81 13.79
CA LEU A 20 5.65 -9.81 13.63
C LEU A 20 6.40 -10.69 14.63
N ASN A 21 5.76 -11.13 15.72
CA ASN A 21 6.41 -11.91 16.79
C ASN A 21 7.71 -11.27 17.29
N ILE A 22 7.61 -10.00 17.73
CA ILE A 22 8.78 -9.17 18.03
C ILE A 22 9.67 -9.77 19.12
N ARG A 23 10.96 -9.88 18.81
CA ARG A 23 12.06 -10.15 19.73
C ARG A 23 12.74 -8.83 20.09
N PRO A 24 13.01 -8.51 21.36
CA PRO A 24 13.55 -7.20 21.75
C PRO A 24 14.87 -6.81 21.07
N GLY A 25 15.74 -7.77 20.77
CA GLY A 25 17.01 -7.56 20.06
C GLY A 25 16.93 -7.76 18.54
N GLY A 26 15.74 -7.88 17.97
CA GLY A 26 15.54 -8.15 16.54
C GLY A 26 15.58 -6.90 15.67
N ILE A 27 15.71 -7.11 14.36
CA ILE A 27 15.70 -6.07 13.35
C ILE A 27 14.38 -6.11 12.59
N TYR A 28 13.66 -5.00 12.58
CA TYR A 28 12.35 -4.89 11.94
C TYR A 28 12.34 -3.79 10.89
N VAL A 29 11.55 -3.98 9.84
CA VAL A 29 11.32 -2.98 8.80
C VAL A 29 9.83 -2.61 8.78
N ASP A 30 9.52 -1.33 8.91
CA ASP A 30 8.21 -0.76 8.57
C ASP A 30 8.33 -0.14 7.18
N CYS A 31 7.69 -0.75 6.18
CA CYS A 31 7.82 -0.36 4.78
C CYS A 31 6.92 0.82 4.40
N THR A 32 6.03 1.23 5.30
CA THR A 32 4.96 2.20 5.05
C THR A 32 4.80 3.05 6.30
N LEU A 33 5.86 3.76 6.66
CA LEU A 33 5.97 4.52 7.90
C LEU A 33 4.73 5.38 8.17
N GLY A 34 4.29 6.15 7.17
CA GLY A 34 3.10 6.99 7.22
C GLY A 34 3.02 7.83 8.50
N GLY A 35 2.06 7.49 9.36
CA GLY A 35 1.88 8.17 10.65
C GLY A 35 2.79 7.75 11.79
N ALA A 36 3.71 6.84 11.54
CA ALA A 36 4.58 6.19 12.51
C ALA A 36 3.83 5.49 13.65
N GLY A 37 2.58 5.07 13.43
CA GLY A 37 1.78 4.37 14.45
C GLY A 37 2.29 2.96 14.75
N HIS A 38 2.37 2.08 13.73
CA HIS A 38 2.98 0.75 13.87
C HIS A 38 4.44 0.87 14.27
N SER A 39 5.22 1.72 13.59
CA SER A 39 6.60 2.03 13.97
C SER A 39 6.78 2.39 15.46
N SER A 40 5.90 3.22 16.04
CA SER A 40 5.98 3.55 17.47
C SER A 40 5.78 2.32 18.36
N LEU A 41 4.82 1.46 18.01
CA LEU A 41 4.53 0.25 18.78
C LEU A 41 5.62 -0.82 18.61
N ILE A 42 6.22 -0.93 17.42
CA ILE A 42 7.39 -1.79 17.18
C ILE A 42 8.57 -1.29 18.01
N ALA A 43 8.93 -0.01 17.87
CA ALA A 43 10.07 0.59 18.55
C ALA A 43 9.99 0.49 20.08
N SER A 44 8.79 0.62 20.66
CA SER A 44 8.59 0.48 22.11
C SER A 44 8.86 -0.93 22.66
N LYS A 45 8.86 -1.95 21.80
CA LYS A 45 9.14 -3.35 22.15
C LYS A 45 10.61 -3.74 21.94
N LEU A 46 11.40 -2.89 21.29
CA LEU A 46 12.83 -3.15 21.05
C LEU A 46 13.65 -2.70 22.25
N THR A 47 14.78 -3.35 22.49
CA THR A 47 15.75 -3.03 23.55
C THR A 47 17.17 -3.02 22.97
N GLU A 48 18.21 -3.21 23.80
CA GLU A 48 19.60 -3.29 23.35
C GLU A 48 19.77 -4.31 22.21
N GLY A 49 20.42 -3.87 21.12
CA GLY A 49 20.61 -4.66 19.89
C GLY A 49 19.43 -4.64 18.92
N GLY A 50 18.24 -4.24 19.36
CA GLY A 50 17.06 -4.13 18.50
C GLY A 50 17.13 -2.92 17.58
N ARG A 51 16.59 -3.04 16.37
CA ARG A 51 16.58 -1.95 15.38
C ARG A 51 15.26 -1.91 14.61
N LEU A 52 14.75 -0.71 14.37
CA LEU A 52 13.65 -0.46 13.44
C LEU A 52 14.15 0.36 12.25
N ILE A 53 13.88 -0.10 11.05
CA ILE A 53 14.10 0.62 9.80
C ILE A 53 12.74 1.05 9.28
N ALA A 54 12.50 2.35 9.20
CA ALA A 54 11.21 2.92 8.81
C ALA A 54 11.37 3.60 7.45
N ILE A 55 10.65 3.10 6.44
CA ILE A 55 10.74 3.51 5.05
C ILE A 55 9.48 4.30 4.69
N ASP A 56 9.66 5.45 4.04
CA ASP A 56 8.60 6.15 3.33
C ASP A 56 9.17 6.90 2.12
N GLN A 57 8.33 7.12 1.11
CA GLN A 57 8.67 7.97 -0.03
C GLN A 57 8.19 9.42 0.16
N ASP A 58 7.30 9.66 1.11
CA ASP A 58 6.74 10.97 1.43
C ASP A 58 7.59 11.71 2.49
N ASP A 59 8.11 12.88 2.14
CA ASP A 59 8.89 13.73 3.07
C ASP A 59 8.09 14.08 4.34
N TRP A 60 6.78 14.24 4.20
CA TRP A 60 5.91 14.64 5.31
C TRP A 60 5.77 13.53 6.36
N ALA A 61 5.73 12.27 5.91
CA ALA A 61 5.72 11.11 6.79
C ALA A 61 7.03 11.01 7.59
N LEU A 62 8.17 11.25 6.92
CA LEU A 62 9.48 11.24 7.55
C LEU A 62 9.65 12.36 8.56
N ASP A 63 9.21 13.58 8.24
CA ASP A 63 9.27 14.72 9.14
C ASP A 63 8.42 14.49 10.40
N ASN A 64 7.17 14.05 10.24
CA ASN A 64 6.29 13.67 11.35
C ASN A 64 6.88 12.53 12.21
N ALA A 65 7.52 11.54 11.57
CA ALA A 65 8.14 10.44 12.29
C ALA A 65 9.32 10.86 13.17
N ARG A 66 10.10 11.89 12.77
CA ARG A 66 11.19 12.42 13.61
C ARG A 66 10.66 12.97 14.93
N GLU A 67 9.51 13.62 14.91
CA GLU A 67 8.87 14.12 16.14
C GLU A 67 8.25 12.98 16.94
N ARG A 68 7.46 12.11 16.29
CA ARG A 68 6.71 11.04 16.97
C ARG A 68 7.62 9.96 17.56
N LEU A 69 8.73 9.66 16.91
CA LEU A 69 9.69 8.62 17.31
C LEU A 69 10.90 9.19 18.06
N ALA A 70 10.87 10.46 18.48
CA ALA A 70 12.01 11.14 19.12
C ALA A 70 12.63 10.34 20.27
N SER A 71 11.82 9.66 21.09
CA SER A 71 12.28 8.84 22.23
C SER A 71 12.93 7.51 21.83
N TYR A 72 12.85 7.12 20.56
CA TYR A 72 13.34 5.85 20.02
C TYR A 72 14.41 6.04 18.93
N MET A 73 14.86 7.27 18.67
CA MET A 73 15.81 7.56 17.58
C MET A 73 17.17 6.90 17.75
N ASP A 74 17.51 6.40 18.93
CA ASP A 74 18.69 5.57 19.20
C ASP A 74 18.65 4.21 18.47
N ARG A 75 17.44 3.71 18.17
CA ARG A 75 17.22 2.40 17.52
C ARG A 75 16.38 2.45 16.25
N VAL A 76 15.93 3.64 15.86
CA VAL A 76 15.16 3.88 14.63
C VAL A 76 16.04 4.48 13.54
N THR A 77 15.98 3.93 12.34
CA THR A 77 16.60 4.49 11.13
C THR A 77 15.48 4.87 10.16
N LEU A 78 15.35 6.16 9.84
CA LEU A 78 14.41 6.65 8.82
C LEU A 78 15.07 6.63 7.44
N VAL A 79 14.40 6.09 6.44
CA VAL A 79 14.92 5.96 5.07
C VAL A 79 13.90 6.55 4.08
N LYS A 80 14.31 7.58 3.35
CA LYS A 80 13.52 8.09 2.22
C LYS A 80 13.74 7.19 1.01
N SER A 81 12.79 6.32 0.71
CA SER A 81 12.83 5.44 -0.45
C SER A 81 11.45 4.84 -0.71
N ASN A 82 11.21 4.37 -1.93
CA ASN A 82 10.12 3.44 -2.17
C ASN A 82 10.47 2.07 -1.58
N PHE A 83 9.49 1.41 -0.95
CA PHE A 83 9.68 0.10 -0.34
C PHE A 83 10.04 -1.01 -1.36
N ARG A 84 9.85 -0.80 -2.67
CA ARG A 84 10.30 -1.71 -3.72
C ARG A 84 11.80 -1.99 -3.66
N HIS A 85 12.57 -1.08 -3.04
CA HIS A 85 14.02 -1.21 -2.87
C HIS A 85 14.42 -1.84 -1.52
N ILE A 86 13.50 -2.50 -0.80
CA ILE A 86 13.77 -3.06 0.53
C ILE A 86 15.03 -3.93 0.59
N LYS A 87 15.28 -4.74 -0.44
CA LYS A 87 16.47 -5.60 -0.52
C LYS A 87 17.76 -4.80 -0.61
N ASP A 88 17.77 -3.74 -1.40
CA ASP A 88 18.90 -2.82 -1.52
C ASP A 88 19.11 -2.05 -0.21
N ILE A 89 18.03 -1.56 0.42
CA ILE A 89 18.09 -0.84 1.70
C ILE A 89 18.71 -1.72 2.80
N VAL A 90 18.25 -2.97 2.93
CA VAL A 90 18.79 -3.92 3.92
C VAL A 90 20.29 -4.15 3.67
N ARG A 91 20.70 -4.37 2.41
CA ARG A 91 22.10 -4.55 2.03
C ARG A 91 22.95 -3.32 2.33
N ASP A 92 22.48 -2.13 1.95
CA ASP A 92 23.24 -0.89 2.05
C ASP A 92 23.40 -0.43 3.51
N LEU A 93 22.50 -0.87 4.40
CA LEU A 93 22.64 -0.75 5.85
C LEU A 93 23.59 -1.79 6.48
N GLY A 94 24.20 -2.65 5.67
CA GLY A 94 25.16 -3.68 6.11
C GLY A 94 24.52 -4.86 6.82
N LEU A 95 23.23 -5.12 6.58
CA LEU A 95 22.47 -6.17 7.27
C LEU A 95 22.42 -7.44 6.42
N ALA A 96 22.61 -8.59 7.04
CA ALA A 96 22.48 -9.89 6.38
C ALA A 96 21.02 -10.30 6.15
N GLY A 97 20.11 -9.79 6.99
CA GLY A 97 18.68 -10.06 6.95
C GLY A 97 17.95 -9.36 8.10
N VAL A 98 16.63 -9.53 8.14
CA VAL A 98 15.75 -8.89 9.14
C VAL A 98 14.80 -9.92 9.76
N ASP A 99 14.31 -9.65 10.97
CA ASP A 99 13.46 -10.55 11.76
C ASP A 99 11.96 -10.28 11.55
N GLY A 100 11.61 -9.12 11.01
CA GLY A 100 10.23 -8.91 10.58
C GLY A 100 10.05 -7.69 9.70
N ILE A 101 9.01 -7.74 8.86
CA ILE A 101 8.70 -6.70 7.88
C ILE A 101 7.20 -6.42 7.92
N LEU A 102 6.82 -5.16 8.05
CA LEU A 102 5.44 -4.70 8.05
C LEU A 102 5.14 -3.87 6.81
N PHE A 103 3.99 -4.12 6.20
CA PHE A 103 3.38 -3.29 5.16
C PHE A 103 1.97 -2.91 5.61
N ASP A 104 1.68 -1.61 5.68
CA ASP A 104 0.35 -1.01 5.83
C ASP A 104 0.02 -0.27 4.54
N LEU A 105 -0.55 -0.98 3.57
CA LEU A 105 -0.71 -0.47 2.21
C LEU A 105 -1.77 0.62 2.12
N GLY A 106 -1.68 1.47 1.10
CA GLY A 106 -2.66 2.51 0.84
C GLY A 106 -2.14 3.91 1.14
N VAL A 107 -3.07 4.84 1.30
CA VAL A 107 -2.77 6.26 1.50
C VAL A 107 -2.94 6.63 2.96
N SER A 108 -2.03 7.45 3.46
CA SER A 108 -2.13 8.00 4.81
C SER A 108 -3.30 8.98 4.89
N SER A 109 -3.90 9.15 6.09
CA SER A 109 -4.98 10.14 6.30
C SER A 109 -4.63 11.54 5.77
N PRO A 110 -3.42 12.09 6.01
CA PRO A 110 -3.03 13.39 5.47
C PRO A 110 -3.07 13.48 3.95
N GLN A 111 -2.65 12.44 3.22
CA GLN A 111 -2.72 12.45 1.75
C GLN A 111 -4.17 12.59 1.26
N LEU A 112 -5.16 12.09 2.01
CA LEU A 112 -6.58 12.22 1.69
C LEU A 112 -7.20 13.52 2.23
N ASP A 113 -6.71 14.01 3.37
CA ASP A 113 -7.27 15.15 4.09
C ASP A 113 -6.68 16.49 3.61
N GLU A 114 -5.45 16.48 3.05
CA GLU A 114 -4.86 17.58 2.30
C GLU A 114 -5.45 17.63 0.90
N GLY A 115 -6.50 18.45 0.75
CA GLY A 115 -7.19 18.61 -0.53
C GLY A 115 -6.24 18.90 -1.69
N GLU A 116 -5.19 19.71 -1.47
CA GLU A 116 -4.30 20.25 -2.51
C GLU A 116 -3.53 19.18 -3.32
N ARG A 117 -3.32 17.97 -2.76
CA ARG A 117 -2.59 16.88 -3.45
C ARG A 117 -3.45 16.06 -4.42
N GLY A 118 -4.75 16.34 -4.49
CA GLY A 118 -5.63 15.75 -5.50
C GLY A 118 -5.99 14.27 -5.29
N PHE A 119 -5.72 13.67 -4.13
CA PHE A 119 -6.13 12.29 -3.83
C PHE A 119 -7.64 12.15 -3.53
N SER A 120 -8.26 13.23 -3.07
CA SER A 120 -9.67 13.24 -2.66
C SER A 120 -10.58 13.62 -3.82
N TYR A 121 -11.69 12.91 -3.97
CA TYR A 121 -12.79 13.29 -4.86
C TYR A 121 -13.86 14.15 -4.17
N ASN A 122 -13.68 14.48 -2.88
CA ASN A 122 -14.64 15.30 -2.11
C ASN A 122 -14.28 16.78 -2.10
N ALA A 123 -13.00 17.12 -2.35
CA ALA A 123 -12.50 18.47 -2.43
C ALA A 123 -11.87 18.69 -3.81
N ASP A 124 -12.08 19.88 -4.36
CA ASP A 124 -11.53 20.25 -5.66
C ASP A 124 -10.06 20.68 -5.51
N ALA A 125 -9.20 20.14 -6.36
CA ALA A 125 -7.75 20.35 -6.31
C ALA A 125 -7.07 19.97 -7.63
N PRO A 126 -5.82 20.40 -7.88
CA PRO A 126 -5.06 19.96 -9.04
C PRO A 126 -4.95 18.43 -9.14
N LEU A 127 -4.95 17.91 -10.37
CA LEU A 127 -4.74 16.48 -10.63
C LEU A 127 -3.26 16.08 -10.43
N ASP A 128 -2.87 15.82 -9.18
CA ASP A 128 -1.51 15.36 -8.86
C ASP A 128 -1.48 13.85 -8.52
N MET A 129 -1.99 13.46 -7.35
CA MET A 129 -1.99 12.09 -6.83
C MET A 129 -0.62 11.42 -6.67
N ARG A 130 0.52 12.14 -6.79
CA ARG A 130 1.85 11.58 -6.52
C ARG A 130 2.12 11.53 -5.03
N MET A 131 2.54 10.37 -4.54
CA MET A 131 3.05 10.19 -3.19
C MET A 131 4.43 10.83 -3.03
N ASP A 132 5.32 10.62 -4.00
CA ASP A 132 6.58 11.36 -4.14
C ASP A 132 6.40 12.54 -5.11
N GLN A 133 6.50 13.76 -4.60
CA GLN A 133 6.33 14.98 -5.40
C GLN A 133 7.43 15.17 -6.46
N GLN A 134 8.53 14.44 -6.37
CA GLN A 134 9.61 14.43 -7.37
C GLN A 134 9.35 13.42 -8.51
N ALA A 135 8.33 12.57 -8.39
CA ALA A 135 7.99 11.60 -9.43
C ALA A 135 7.53 12.30 -10.72
N PRO A 136 7.91 11.77 -11.90
CA PRO A 136 7.68 12.45 -13.18
C PRO A 136 6.25 12.32 -13.72
N LEU A 137 5.47 11.35 -13.24
CA LEU A 137 4.13 11.05 -13.73
C LEU A 137 3.10 11.50 -12.69
N SER A 138 2.18 12.38 -13.08
CA SER A 138 1.04 12.83 -12.27
C SER A 138 -0.29 12.31 -12.83
N ALA A 139 -1.36 12.45 -12.05
CA ALA A 139 -2.71 12.18 -12.51
C ALA A 139 -3.10 13.08 -13.69
N TYR A 140 -2.62 14.33 -13.73
CA TYR A 140 -2.81 15.24 -14.85
C TYR A 140 -2.25 14.64 -16.14
N ASP A 141 -1.04 14.09 -16.10
CA ASP A 141 -0.37 13.51 -17.27
C ASP A 141 -1.12 12.27 -17.78
N ILE A 142 -1.53 11.37 -16.87
CA ILE A 142 -2.36 10.22 -17.24
C ILE A 142 -3.66 10.66 -17.92
N ILE A 143 -4.35 11.64 -17.32
CA ILE A 143 -5.67 12.07 -17.81
C ILE A 143 -5.57 12.85 -19.12
N ASN A 144 -4.53 13.67 -19.30
CA ASN A 144 -4.42 14.56 -20.45
C ASN A 144 -3.58 14.00 -21.61
N GLU A 145 -2.68 13.05 -21.36
CA GLU A 145 -1.70 12.61 -22.36
C GLU A 145 -1.87 11.15 -22.80
N TRP A 146 -2.24 10.23 -21.90
CA TRP A 146 -2.33 8.80 -22.24
C TRP A 146 -3.45 8.48 -23.23
N ASP A 147 -3.32 7.40 -23.99
CA ASP A 147 -4.34 6.99 -24.95
C ASP A 147 -5.64 6.54 -24.28
N GLU A 148 -6.77 6.66 -25.00
CA GLU A 148 -8.10 6.25 -24.48
C GLU A 148 -8.11 4.80 -24.00
N GLU A 149 -7.43 3.91 -24.74
CA GLU A 149 -7.35 2.49 -24.41
C GLU A 149 -6.54 2.25 -23.13
N GLU A 150 -5.48 3.01 -22.90
CA GLU A 150 -4.66 2.89 -21.69
C GLU A 150 -5.40 3.38 -20.46
N ILE A 151 -6.10 4.52 -20.57
CA ILE A 151 -6.97 5.04 -19.50
C ILE A 151 -8.07 4.02 -19.19
N ALA A 152 -8.73 3.47 -20.21
CA ALA A 152 -9.76 2.45 -20.02
C ALA A 152 -9.19 1.17 -19.39
N LYS A 153 -7.96 0.79 -19.74
CA LYS A 153 -7.27 -0.38 -19.20
C LYS A 153 -6.97 -0.22 -17.72
N ILE A 154 -6.40 0.91 -17.28
CA ILE A 154 -6.11 1.11 -15.84
C ILE A 154 -7.39 1.21 -15.02
N ILE A 155 -8.43 1.91 -15.51
CA ILE A 155 -9.72 2.02 -14.81
C ILE A 155 -10.37 0.65 -14.64
N TRP A 156 -10.24 -0.21 -15.66
CA TRP A 156 -10.73 -1.59 -15.60
C TRP A 156 -9.92 -2.46 -14.64
N LEU A 157 -8.59 -2.49 -14.80
CA LEU A 157 -7.72 -3.40 -14.07
C LEU A 157 -7.56 -3.00 -12.60
N TYR A 158 -7.31 -1.73 -12.33
CA TYR A 158 -6.99 -1.22 -10.99
C TYR A 158 -8.22 -0.72 -10.24
N GLY A 159 -9.24 -0.23 -10.96
CA GLY A 159 -10.50 0.23 -10.35
C GLY A 159 -11.58 -0.84 -10.26
N GLU A 160 -11.40 -1.99 -10.93
CA GLU A 160 -12.45 -3.01 -11.14
C GLU A 160 -13.77 -2.38 -11.66
N GLU A 161 -13.67 -1.31 -12.49
CA GLU A 161 -14.79 -0.50 -12.94
C GLU A 161 -15.30 -0.92 -14.33
N LYS A 162 -16.56 -1.35 -14.39
CA LYS A 162 -17.18 -1.92 -15.60
C LYS A 162 -17.43 -0.88 -16.68
N PHE A 163 -17.60 0.38 -16.30
CA PHE A 163 -17.83 1.50 -17.23
C PHE A 163 -16.52 2.14 -17.70
N SER A 164 -15.37 1.49 -17.51
CA SER A 164 -14.04 2.03 -17.82
C SER A 164 -13.93 2.67 -19.21
N ARG A 165 -14.38 1.97 -20.26
CA ARG A 165 -14.37 2.48 -21.64
C ARG A 165 -15.21 3.74 -21.83
N ARG A 166 -16.37 3.82 -21.16
CA ARG A 166 -17.24 5.00 -21.25
C ARG A 166 -16.62 6.19 -20.53
N ILE A 167 -16.02 5.96 -19.37
CA ILE A 167 -15.33 7.00 -18.58
C ILE A 167 -14.13 7.53 -19.37
N ALA A 168 -13.27 6.65 -19.88
CA ALA A 168 -12.11 7.02 -20.70
C ALA A 168 -12.52 7.84 -21.93
N ARG A 169 -13.59 7.43 -22.62
CA ARG A 169 -14.15 8.20 -23.75
C ARG A 169 -14.59 9.61 -23.35
N GLN A 170 -15.25 9.80 -22.21
CA GLN A 170 -15.66 11.14 -21.75
C GLN A 170 -14.44 12.01 -21.46
N ILE A 171 -13.44 11.46 -20.78
CA ILE A 171 -12.16 12.12 -20.49
C ILE A 171 -11.49 12.60 -21.78
N VAL A 172 -11.31 11.70 -22.75
CA VAL A 172 -10.64 12.02 -24.02
C VAL A 172 -11.46 12.99 -24.87
N GLN A 173 -12.78 12.92 -24.84
CA GLN A 173 -13.64 13.89 -25.52
C GLN A 173 -13.56 15.29 -24.90
N GLN A 174 -13.48 15.38 -23.57
CA GLN A 174 -13.37 16.65 -22.89
C GLN A 174 -11.99 17.30 -23.09
N ARG A 175 -10.90 16.53 -22.94
CA ARG A 175 -9.53 17.08 -23.09
C ARG A 175 -9.22 17.62 -24.48
N LYS A 176 -9.93 17.13 -25.52
CA LYS A 176 -9.88 17.69 -26.88
C LYS A 176 -10.40 19.12 -26.99
N LYS A 177 -11.24 19.55 -26.04
CA LYS A 177 -11.79 20.92 -25.98
C LYS A 177 -10.95 21.79 -25.06
N GLN A 178 -10.67 21.30 -23.86
CA GLN A 178 -9.86 21.98 -22.85
C GLN A 178 -9.18 20.93 -21.95
N PRO A 179 -7.92 21.12 -21.54
CA PRO A 179 -7.27 20.25 -20.57
C PRO A 179 -8.08 20.14 -19.27
N ILE A 180 -8.08 18.95 -18.69
CA ILE A 180 -8.75 18.68 -17.40
C ILE A 180 -7.74 18.97 -16.31
N GLN A 181 -8.02 19.95 -15.45
CA GLN A 181 -7.05 20.49 -14.50
C GLN A 181 -7.31 20.00 -13.08
N THR A 182 -8.58 19.77 -12.71
CA THR A 182 -8.95 19.53 -11.31
C THR A 182 -9.66 18.20 -11.07
N THR A 183 -9.62 17.75 -9.82
CA THR A 183 -10.35 16.57 -9.35
C THR A 183 -11.86 16.72 -9.53
N GLY A 184 -12.42 17.92 -9.33
CA GLY A 184 -13.84 18.22 -9.54
C GLY A 184 -14.27 18.06 -10.99
N GLU A 185 -13.49 18.56 -11.94
CA GLU A 185 -13.74 18.37 -13.37
C GLU A 185 -13.74 16.87 -13.73
N LEU A 186 -12.73 16.13 -13.25
CA LEU A 186 -12.64 14.69 -13.47
C LEU A 186 -13.83 13.93 -12.86
N VAL A 187 -14.30 14.32 -11.67
CA VAL A 187 -15.46 13.71 -11.00
C VAL A 187 -16.72 13.84 -11.87
N GLU A 188 -16.98 14.99 -12.47
CA GLU A 188 -18.15 15.18 -13.33
C GLU A 188 -18.08 14.31 -14.59
N LEU A 189 -16.92 14.22 -15.23
CA LEU A 189 -16.73 13.35 -16.40
C LEU A 189 -16.92 11.87 -16.06
N ILE A 190 -16.48 11.43 -14.89
CA ILE A 190 -16.73 10.07 -14.40
C ILE A 190 -18.24 9.84 -14.21
N LYS A 191 -18.95 10.81 -13.62
CA LYS A 191 -20.41 10.71 -13.42
C LYS A 191 -21.17 10.64 -14.75
N GLU A 192 -20.72 11.35 -15.79
CA GLU A 192 -21.29 11.28 -17.14
C GLU A 192 -21.02 9.94 -17.84
N GLY A 193 -19.85 9.36 -17.57
CA GLY A 193 -19.47 8.03 -18.07
C GLY A 193 -20.32 6.89 -17.50
N ILE A 194 -20.93 7.08 -16.32
CA ILE A 194 -21.66 6.05 -15.57
C ILE A 194 -23.19 6.24 -15.71
N PRO A 195 -23.95 5.20 -16.12
CA PRO A 195 -25.40 5.25 -16.18
C PRO A 195 -26.06 5.74 -14.88
N ALA A 196 -27.07 6.61 -14.97
CA ALA A 196 -27.76 7.16 -13.80
C ALA A 196 -28.30 6.09 -12.83
N ALA A 197 -28.80 4.97 -13.36
CA ALA A 197 -29.24 3.84 -12.54
C ALA A 197 -28.12 3.21 -11.70
N ALA A 198 -26.90 3.11 -12.26
CA ALA A 198 -25.74 2.56 -11.57
C ALA A 198 -25.11 3.54 -10.57
N ARG A 199 -25.43 4.85 -10.65
CA ARG A 199 -24.96 5.87 -9.69
C ARG A 199 -25.76 5.91 -8.39
N ARG A 200 -26.97 5.31 -8.35
CA ARG A 200 -27.89 5.39 -7.21
C ARG A 200 -27.55 4.42 -6.07
N THR A 201 -26.69 3.44 -6.31
CA THR A 201 -26.34 2.39 -5.35
C THR A 201 -24.84 2.28 -5.23
N GLY A 202 -24.35 2.05 -4.00
CA GLY A 202 -22.93 1.83 -3.73
C GLY A 202 -22.15 3.09 -3.34
N PRO A 203 -20.80 3.01 -3.33
CA PRO A 203 -19.94 4.13 -2.96
C PRO A 203 -19.96 5.25 -4.02
N HIS A 204 -19.32 6.38 -3.70
CA HIS A 204 -19.21 7.50 -4.63
C HIS A 204 -18.70 7.05 -6.02
N PRO A 205 -19.34 7.49 -7.14
CA PRO A 205 -19.01 6.99 -8.48
C PRO A 205 -17.55 7.16 -8.88
N ALA A 206 -16.88 8.21 -8.39
CA ALA A 206 -15.48 8.49 -8.71
C ALA A 206 -14.48 7.62 -7.94
N LYS A 207 -14.90 6.93 -6.86
CA LYS A 207 -13.99 6.23 -5.94
C LYS A 207 -13.07 5.24 -6.66
N ARG A 208 -13.63 4.43 -7.56
CA ARG A 208 -12.88 3.39 -8.29
C ARG A 208 -11.92 3.96 -9.32
N THR A 209 -12.34 5.00 -10.05
CA THR A 209 -11.49 5.67 -11.03
C THR A 209 -10.33 6.40 -10.35
N PHE A 210 -10.59 7.10 -9.24
CA PHE A 210 -9.53 7.75 -8.46
C PHE A 210 -8.54 6.73 -7.91
N GLN A 211 -9.02 5.61 -7.36
CA GLN A 211 -8.17 4.50 -6.96
C GLN A 211 -7.31 3.98 -8.13
N ALA A 212 -7.90 3.79 -9.30
CA ALA A 212 -7.18 3.28 -10.47
C ALA A 212 -6.06 4.22 -10.93
N ILE A 213 -6.35 5.53 -10.99
CA ILE A 213 -5.38 6.56 -11.38
C ILE A 213 -4.27 6.63 -10.34
N ARG A 214 -4.61 6.65 -9.05
CA ARG A 214 -3.63 6.66 -7.95
C ARG A 214 -2.65 5.47 -8.03
N ILE A 215 -3.21 4.27 -8.23
CA ILE A 215 -2.42 3.04 -8.42
C ILE A 215 -1.48 3.17 -9.61
N ALA A 216 -1.94 3.73 -10.72
CA ALA A 216 -1.13 3.90 -11.93
C ALA A 216 -0.04 4.98 -11.77
N VAL A 217 -0.36 6.11 -11.12
CA VAL A 217 0.59 7.20 -10.85
C VAL A 217 1.76 6.72 -10.00
N ASN A 218 1.48 5.93 -8.96
CA ASN A 218 2.48 5.52 -7.97
C ASN A 218 3.00 4.09 -8.19
N ASP A 219 2.56 3.42 -9.27
CA ASP A 219 2.94 2.05 -9.60
C ASP A 219 2.76 1.09 -8.40
N GLU A 220 1.67 1.27 -7.64
CA GLU A 220 1.51 0.72 -6.28
C GLU A 220 1.53 -0.80 -6.25
N LEU A 221 0.89 -1.44 -7.23
CA LEU A 221 0.70 -2.89 -7.24
C LEU A 221 1.95 -3.64 -7.65
N ASP A 222 2.69 -3.14 -8.66
CA ASP A 222 3.93 -3.78 -9.09
C ASP A 222 5.05 -3.52 -8.07
N ALA A 223 5.13 -2.30 -7.51
CA ALA A 223 6.00 -2.01 -6.37
C ALA A 223 5.76 -2.97 -5.20
N PHE A 224 4.49 -3.17 -4.82
CA PHE A 224 4.13 -4.06 -3.72
C PHE A 224 4.48 -5.51 -4.02
N LYS A 225 4.20 -5.96 -5.25
CA LYS A 225 4.52 -7.33 -5.70
C LYS A 225 6.01 -7.61 -5.63
N GLU A 226 6.85 -6.69 -6.10
CA GLU A 226 8.31 -6.77 -6.02
C GLU A 226 8.77 -6.77 -4.56
N ALA A 227 8.28 -5.81 -3.77
CA ALA A 227 8.69 -5.64 -2.38
C ALA A 227 8.35 -6.83 -1.48
N VAL A 228 7.21 -7.50 -1.66
CA VAL A 228 6.87 -8.67 -0.84
C VAL A 228 7.74 -9.88 -1.18
N VAL A 229 8.10 -10.04 -2.45
CA VAL A 229 9.05 -11.09 -2.87
C VAL A 229 10.40 -10.83 -2.20
N ASP A 230 10.93 -9.62 -2.35
CA ASP A 230 12.20 -9.21 -1.75
C ASP A 230 12.19 -9.27 -0.23
N ALA A 231 11.08 -8.88 0.40
CA ALA A 231 10.86 -9.00 1.84
C ALA A 231 11.02 -10.46 2.31
N ILE A 232 10.40 -11.41 1.61
CA ILE A 232 10.55 -12.83 1.93
C ILE A 232 12.00 -13.27 1.77
N GLU A 233 12.72 -12.79 0.76
CA GLU A 233 14.13 -13.15 0.55
C GLU A 233 15.04 -12.69 1.69
N VAL A 234 14.89 -11.44 2.14
CA VAL A 234 15.75 -10.83 3.18
C VAL A 234 15.33 -11.18 4.62
N LEU A 235 14.21 -11.87 4.83
CA LEU A 235 13.85 -12.38 6.15
C LEU A 235 14.83 -13.47 6.61
N ASN A 236 15.30 -13.32 7.85
CA ASN A 236 15.96 -14.39 8.60
C ASN A 236 14.99 -15.57 8.81
N PRO A 237 15.48 -16.79 9.04
CA PRO A 237 14.66 -17.91 9.49
C PRO A 237 13.79 -17.53 10.69
N GLU A 238 12.54 -17.98 10.70
CA GLU A 238 11.49 -17.62 11.67
C GLU A 238 11.04 -16.14 11.65
N GLY A 239 11.66 -15.31 10.81
CA GLY A 239 11.24 -13.93 10.62
C GLY A 239 9.89 -13.84 9.92
N ARG A 240 9.13 -12.77 10.18
CA ARG A 240 7.74 -12.64 9.70
C ARG A 240 7.48 -11.43 8.83
N VAL A 241 6.67 -11.62 7.80
CA VAL A 241 6.12 -10.53 6.98
C VAL A 241 4.63 -10.37 7.28
N SER A 242 4.24 -9.17 7.70
CA SER A 242 2.91 -8.77 8.16
C SER A 242 2.36 -7.70 7.22
N VAL A 243 1.30 -8.00 6.47
CA VAL A 243 0.77 -7.12 5.42
C VAL A 243 -0.69 -6.81 5.69
N ILE A 244 -1.00 -5.52 5.84
CA ILE A 244 -2.35 -4.97 5.82
C ILE A 244 -2.64 -4.47 4.40
N THR A 245 -3.77 -4.90 3.86
CA THR A 245 -4.26 -4.53 2.52
C THR A 245 -5.63 -3.89 2.64
N PHE A 246 -5.96 -2.91 1.78
CA PHE A 246 -7.23 -2.18 1.85
C PHE A 246 -8.14 -2.44 0.64
N HIS A 247 -7.64 -3.13 -0.38
CA HIS A 247 -8.47 -3.55 -1.50
C HIS A 247 -8.15 -4.94 -2.03
N SER A 248 -9.07 -5.42 -2.90
CA SER A 248 -9.09 -6.77 -3.45
C SER A 248 -7.82 -7.14 -4.22
N LEU A 249 -7.24 -6.19 -4.97
CA LEU A 249 -6.04 -6.43 -5.79
C LEU A 249 -4.81 -6.69 -4.91
N GLU A 250 -4.53 -5.82 -3.94
CA GLU A 250 -3.45 -6.00 -2.96
C GLU A 250 -3.59 -7.34 -2.20
N ASP A 251 -4.77 -7.61 -1.64
CA ASP A 251 -5.05 -8.84 -0.89
C ASP A 251 -4.83 -10.09 -1.76
N ARG A 252 -5.21 -10.01 -3.04
CA ARG A 252 -5.00 -11.08 -4.01
C ARG A 252 -3.51 -11.31 -4.30
N ILE A 253 -2.73 -10.23 -4.50
CA ILE A 253 -1.28 -10.30 -4.72
C ILE A 253 -0.60 -10.94 -3.50
N CYS A 254 -0.85 -10.41 -2.31
CA CYS A 254 -0.27 -10.91 -1.05
C CYS A 254 -0.59 -12.39 -0.84
N LYS A 255 -1.86 -12.77 -0.99
CA LYS A 255 -2.30 -14.16 -0.88
C LYS A 255 -1.61 -15.07 -1.88
N GLN A 256 -1.51 -14.65 -3.15
CA GLN A 256 -0.92 -15.47 -4.20
C GLN A 256 0.58 -15.69 -3.96
N ILE A 257 1.32 -14.63 -3.63
CA ILE A 257 2.75 -14.72 -3.30
C ILE A 257 2.96 -15.66 -2.10
N TYR A 258 2.26 -15.44 -0.99
CA TYR A 258 2.40 -16.31 0.19
C TYR A 258 2.05 -17.77 -0.13
N GLN A 259 1.03 -18.01 -0.95
CA GLN A 259 0.69 -19.35 -1.39
C GLN A 259 1.79 -19.98 -2.23
N ASP A 260 2.35 -19.24 -3.20
CA ASP A 260 3.38 -19.75 -4.08
C ASP A 260 4.69 -20.06 -3.34
N PHE A 261 5.10 -19.19 -2.40
CA PHE A 261 6.28 -19.43 -1.55
C PHE A 261 6.03 -20.51 -0.49
N SER A 262 4.78 -20.82 -0.16
CA SER A 262 4.44 -21.92 0.77
C SER A 262 4.33 -23.29 0.11
N LYS A 263 4.27 -23.35 -1.22
CA LYS A 263 4.23 -24.62 -1.96
C LYS A 263 5.62 -25.23 -1.95
N GLY A 264 5.70 -26.49 -1.52
CA GLY A 264 6.86 -27.34 -1.78
C GLY A 264 6.88 -27.80 -3.24
N CYS A 265 6.69 -29.10 -3.46
CA CYS A 265 6.66 -29.68 -4.79
C CYS A 265 5.57 -29.04 -5.68
N THR A 266 5.95 -28.58 -6.87
CA THR A 266 5.03 -28.07 -7.91
C THR A 266 4.90 -29.03 -9.10
N CYS A 267 5.48 -30.23 -9.01
CA CYS A 267 5.36 -31.24 -10.07
C CYS A 267 3.90 -31.67 -10.26
N PRO A 268 3.48 -32.03 -11.49
CA PRO A 268 2.16 -32.60 -11.72
C PRO A 268 1.95 -33.84 -10.82
N PRO A 269 0.74 -34.06 -10.27
CA PRO A 269 0.47 -35.22 -9.40
C PRO A 269 0.75 -36.59 -10.04
N ALA A 270 0.82 -36.65 -11.37
CA ALA A 270 1.17 -37.85 -12.13
C ALA A 270 2.65 -38.25 -12.01
N PHE A 271 3.52 -37.37 -11.50
CA PHE A 271 4.95 -37.65 -11.35
C PHE A 271 5.18 -38.38 -10.01
N PRO A 272 5.73 -39.61 -10.01
CA PRO A 272 5.87 -40.42 -8.80
C PRO A 272 6.97 -39.92 -7.84
N ILE A 273 7.87 -39.06 -8.32
CA ILE A 273 8.99 -38.48 -7.56
C ILE A 273 9.10 -37.00 -7.92
N CYS A 274 9.35 -36.15 -6.92
CA CYS A 274 9.60 -34.73 -7.13
C CYS A 274 10.88 -34.53 -7.97
N THR A 275 10.76 -33.84 -9.10
CA THR A 275 11.88 -33.44 -9.95
C THR A 275 12.11 -31.94 -9.96
N CYS A 276 11.16 -31.14 -9.46
CA CYS A 276 11.27 -29.67 -9.45
C CYS A 276 12.25 -29.13 -8.40
N GLY A 277 12.64 -29.94 -7.40
CA GLY A 277 13.52 -29.51 -6.31
C GLY A 277 12.94 -28.42 -5.40
N ASN A 278 11.69 -27.98 -5.64
CA ASN A 278 11.11 -26.85 -4.97
C ASN A 278 10.78 -27.17 -3.51
N LYS A 279 11.19 -26.27 -2.61
CA LYS A 279 10.95 -26.36 -1.17
C LYS A 279 10.12 -25.17 -0.75
N ALA A 280 9.24 -25.37 0.22
CA ALA A 280 8.52 -24.27 0.83
C ALA A 280 9.54 -23.32 1.47
N VAL A 281 9.39 -22.03 1.20
CA VAL A 281 10.22 -20.95 1.73
C VAL A 281 9.54 -20.26 2.90
N VAL A 282 8.20 -20.26 2.91
CA VAL A 282 7.40 -19.66 3.98
C VAL A 282 6.30 -20.58 4.48
N LYS A 283 5.89 -20.37 5.73
CA LYS A 283 4.68 -20.90 6.32
C LYS A 283 3.64 -19.79 6.44
N VAL A 284 2.46 -20.00 5.86
CA VAL A 284 1.33 -19.06 6.01
C VAL A 284 0.75 -19.18 7.42
N ILE A 285 0.87 -18.12 8.21
CA ILE A 285 0.37 -18.07 9.60
C ILE A 285 -1.15 -17.82 9.60
N THR A 286 -1.60 -16.85 8.81
CA THR A 286 -3.03 -16.50 8.70
C THR A 286 -3.65 -17.10 7.44
N ARG A 287 -4.25 -18.30 7.56
CA ARG A 287 -4.94 -18.95 6.41
C ARG A 287 -6.12 -18.12 5.89
N LYS A 288 -6.86 -17.50 6.81
CA LYS A 288 -7.86 -16.46 6.52
C LYS A 288 -7.28 -15.10 6.96
N PRO A 289 -7.56 -14.00 6.24
CA PRO A 289 -7.12 -12.69 6.68
C PRO A 289 -7.74 -12.36 8.04
N ILE A 290 -6.98 -11.66 8.89
CA ILE A 290 -7.51 -11.04 10.10
C ILE A 290 -8.23 -9.75 9.67
N LEU A 291 -9.39 -9.50 10.25
CA LEU A 291 -10.24 -8.34 9.95
C LEU A 291 -10.34 -7.44 11.18
N PRO A 292 -10.58 -6.13 11.01
CA PRO A 292 -10.81 -5.22 12.13
C PRO A 292 -11.97 -5.67 13.02
N SER A 293 -11.85 -5.37 14.31
CA SER A 293 -12.92 -5.60 15.28
C SER A 293 -14.11 -4.66 15.05
N GLU A 294 -15.28 -4.99 15.63
CA GLU A 294 -16.45 -4.10 15.55
C GLU A 294 -16.16 -2.73 16.19
N GLU A 295 -15.44 -2.72 17.31
CA GLU A 295 -15.02 -1.49 18.01
C GLU A 295 -14.13 -0.60 17.10
N GLU A 296 -13.18 -1.21 16.39
CA GLU A 296 -12.31 -0.48 15.45
C GLU A 296 -13.11 0.07 14.26
N LEU A 297 -14.11 -0.67 13.77
CA LEU A 297 -14.96 -0.22 12.67
C LEU A 297 -15.87 0.95 13.07
N GLU A 298 -16.33 0.98 14.31
CA GLU A 298 -17.10 2.10 14.87
C GLU A 298 -16.23 3.35 15.02
N ALA A 299 -15.00 3.20 15.54
CA ALA A 299 -14.06 4.29 15.72
C ALA A 299 -13.46 4.80 14.40
N ASN A 300 -13.22 3.90 13.44
CA ASN A 300 -12.56 4.20 12.17
C ASN A 300 -13.22 3.46 11.00
N LYS A 301 -14.15 4.13 10.33
CA LYS A 301 -14.82 3.60 9.12
C LYS A 301 -13.85 3.26 7.98
N ARG A 302 -12.63 3.82 7.96
CA ARG A 302 -11.60 3.52 6.93
C ARG A 302 -11.02 2.11 7.12
N ALA A 303 -11.07 1.54 8.33
CA ALA A 303 -10.61 0.19 8.61
C ALA A 303 -11.47 -0.88 7.89
N ARG A 304 -12.70 -0.58 7.48
CA ARG A 304 -13.67 -1.58 6.95
C ARG A 304 -13.17 -2.51 5.84
N SER A 305 -12.25 -2.05 5.00
CA SER A 305 -11.71 -2.85 3.90
C SER A 305 -10.35 -3.48 4.20
N ALA A 306 -9.81 -3.23 5.39
CA ALA A 306 -8.52 -3.74 5.83
C ALA A 306 -8.55 -5.26 6.03
N LYS A 307 -7.48 -5.89 5.59
CA LYS A 307 -7.22 -7.32 5.75
C LYS A 307 -5.75 -7.53 6.05
N LEU A 308 -5.47 -8.16 7.19
CA LEU A 308 -4.13 -8.50 7.60
C LEU A 308 -3.78 -9.95 7.22
N ARG A 309 -2.59 -10.14 6.64
CA ARG A 309 -1.99 -11.45 6.35
C ARG A 309 -0.57 -11.54 6.88
N VAL A 310 -0.23 -12.69 7.45
CA VAL A 310 1.10 -12.97 8.02
C VAL A 310 1.67 -14.27 7.44
N ALA A 311 2.94 -14.23 7.06
CA ALA A 311 3.75 -15.40 6.73
C ALA A 311 5.09 -15.38 7.50
N GLU A 312 5.65 -16.56 7.74
CA GLU A 312 6.88 -16.78 8.48
C GLU A 312 7.90 -17.52 7.60
N LYS A 313 9.14 -17.07 7.56
CA LYS A 313 10.25 -17.71 6.84
C LYS A 313 10.59 -19.06 7.50
N LEU A 314 10.73 -20.10 6.69
CA LEU A 314 11.13 -21.44 7.13
C LEU A 314 12.65 -21.61 7.28
#